data_AF-A0A559LYN4-F1
#
_entry.id   AF-A0A559LYN4-F1
#
_cell.length_a   1.000
_cell.length_b   1.000
_cell.length_c   1.000
_cell.angle_alpha   90.00
_cell.angle_beta   90.00
_cell.angle_gamma   90.00
#
_symmetry.space_group_name_H-M   'P 1'
#
loop_
_entity.id
_entity.type
_entity.pdbx_description
1 polymer ?
#
loop_
_entity_poly.entity_id
_entity_poly.type
_entity_poly.pdbx_seq_one_letter_code
_entity_poly.pdbx_strand_id
1 'polypeptide(L)'
;LEGDGIFSVLQDLLTKAVDLQTENNEETIGPELVKIILFTIPYIMSSSATDVQEKANSLLENTDIIASEPHVLQSLVDPYPGNGTDEATAPNGVLSLLQKQLQNEATSGWELVCLPRPWKVLLEPDQADPLTIAPKHTLPTIVIPEVVNAGPRALFPELYFSVYANQDIETVPSMANVASCLLRDALVDTINILDYNRNATSRFLIDIDCYFSPGTFVKRATPFDRLRDLAEGKSTWKPEDVAVDAVFSQLFQLPIPEHKLVYYHSLLTESCKLAPAAIAPSLGRAIRFLYRNVDCMDLELSYRLMDWFSHHLSNFGFTWKWTEWIDDVELPAVNPKKAFIEGALDKEIRLSFAQRIKNTLPEPYQQLIAKEKEKDTPDFKYDNDDTPFAQEGKEIWGLLRKKAPEDQIQPIIDRIHTQAIDMNLPDPLVASTDAYMTSICYVGSKSLSHVLSSIERCKERLLAVGAQSPEARKQIIDSVMGYWKDQPGVGVNIVDKLLNYTILSPASVIEWALAKEGTRLSLPYVYEMVSATIGKVTGRVRQVVRGKNVPGILPEVKLGMEQTVERERKSMKDLFQVMEDALVGWATGTKDQTMQSGDGSTGDEAM
;
A
#
# COMPACT_ATOMS: atom_id res chain seq x y z
N LEU A 1 33.29 5.16 27.73
CA LEU A 1 34.35 5.42 26.71
C LEU A 1 35.28 6.51 27.25
N GLU A 2 36.54 6.54 26.79
CA GLU A 2 37.50 7.61 27.08
C GLU A 2 37.33 8.81 26.14
N GLY A 3 37.86 9.97 26.53
CA GLY A 3 37.86 11.19 25.70
C GLY A 3 36.47 11.66 25.29
N ASP A 4 36.31 11.97 23.99
CA ASP A 4 35.03 12.38 23.39
C ASP A 4 34.09 11.21 23.11
N GLY A 5 34.52 9.96 23.35
CA GLY A 5 33.70 8.77 23.19
C GLY A 5 33.08 8.68 21.79
N ILE A 6 31.74 8.62 21.74
CA ILE A 6 30.99 8.51 20.49
C ILE A 6 30.80 9.87 19.79
N PHE A 7 30.98 11.00 20.49
CA PHE A 7 30.71 12.33 19.94
C PHE A 7 31.61 12.67 18.74
N SER A 8 32.85 12.16 18.70
CA SER A 8 33.72 12.33 17.53
C SER A 8 33.10 11.72 16.28
N VAL A 9 32.60 10.49 16.39
CA VAL A 9 31.92 9.79 15.27
C VAL A 9 30.65 10.52 14.86
N LEU A 10 29.85 10.99 15.83
CA LEU A 10 28.63 11.75 15.51
C LEU A 10 28.95 13.09 14.80
N GLN A 11 30.04 13.75 15.18
CA GLN A 11 30.50 14.98 14.52
C GLN A 11 31.01 14.71 13.10
N ASP A 12 31.71 13.58 12.89
CA ASP A 12 32.14 13.16 11.56
C ASP A 12 30.92 12.84 10.66
N LEU A 13 29.90 12.17 11.22
CA LEU A 13 28.64 11.89 10.51
C LEU A 13 27.90 13.18 10.14
N LEU A 14 27.85 14.15 11.05
CA LEU A 14 27.22 15.45 10.80
C LEU A 14 27.95 16.22 9.71
N THR A 15 29.28 16.25 9.76
CA THR A 15 30.11 16.90 8.73
C THR A 15 29.81 16.29 7.37
N LYS A 16 29.76 14.95 7.28
CA LYS A 16 29.41 14.27 6.03
C LYS A 16 27.99 14.56 5.57
N ALA A 17 27.02 14.65 6.49
CA ALA A 17 25.65 15.00 6.17
C ALA A 17 25.53 16.40 5.57
N VAL A 18 26.25 17.38 6.14
CA VAL A 18 26.31 18.76 5.61
C VAL A 18 26.94 18.80 4.23
N ASP A 19 28.04 18.07 4.02
CA ASP A 19 28.69 17.98 2.70
C ASP A 19 27.72 17.44 1.64
N LEU A 20 27.01 16.34 1.94
CA LEU A 20 26.06 15.72 1.02
C LEU A 20 24.89 16.66 0.67
N GLN A 21 24.28 17.30 1.67
CA GLN A 21 23.16 18.23 1.47
C GLN A 21 23.58 19.51 0.73
N THR A 22 24.83 19.94 0.91
CA THR A 22 25.38 21.10 0.18
C THR A 22 25.64 20.76 -1.28
N GLU A 23 26.09 19.54 -1.59
CA GLU A 23 26.31 19.07 -2.96
C GLU A 23 25.00 18.83 -3.72
N ASN A 24 24.00 18.25 -3.07
CA ASN A 24 22.70 17.94 -3.65
C ASN A 24 21.61 17.93 -2.57
N ASN A 25 20.76 18.95 -2.51
CA ASN A 25 19.67 19.02 -1.54
C ASN A 25 18.51 18.04 -1.79
N GLU A 26 18.49 17.32 -2.93
CA GLU A 26 17.51 16.26 -3.21
C GLU A 26 17.98 14.87 -2.73
N GLU A 27 19.20 14.76 -2.21
CA GLU A 27 19.72 13.50 -1.68
C GLU A 27 19.16 13.19 -0.29
N THR A 28 19.05 11.91 0.04
CA THR A 28 18.34 11.43 1.24
C THR A 28 19.25 10.81 2.30
N ILE A 29 20.54 10.64 2.03
CA ILE A 29 21.50 10.00 2.94
C ILE A 29 21.87 10.95 4.08
N GLY A 30 22.14 12.22 3.80
CA GLY A 30 22.45 13.23 4.80
C GLY A 30 21.38 13.34 5.90
N PRO A 31 20.08 13.49 5.56
CA PRO A 31 18.99 13.46 6.53
C PRO A 31 18.96 12.18 7.37
N GLU A 32 19.25 11.02 6.80
CA GLU A 32 19.34 9.75 7.55
C GLU A 32 20.54 9.69 8.50
N LEU A 33 21.68 10.26 8.13
CA LEU A 33 22.83 10.41 9.03
C LEU A 33 22.48 11.31 10.22
N VAL A 34 21.74 12.40 9.99
CA VAL A 34 21.24 13.26 11.08
C VAL A 34 20.23 12.50 11.94
N LYS A 35 19.35 11.69 11.35
CA LYS A 35 18.41 10.84 12.08
C LYS A 35 19.14 9.89 13.05
N ILE A 36 20.22 9.25 12.60
CA ILE A 36 21.08 8.39 13.44
C ILE A 36 21.64 9.19 14.63
N ILE A 37 22.14 10.40 14.39
CA ILE A 37 22.67 11.28 15.44
C ILE A 37 21.58 11.57 16.47
N LEU A 38 20.41 12.02 16.01
CA LEU A 38 19.30 12.40 16.89
C LEU A 38 18.78 11.23 17.72
N PHE A 39 18.61 10.03 17.14
CA PHE A 39 18.22 8.85 17.92
C PHE A 39 19.30 8.41 18.91
N THR A 40 20.58 8.69 18.64
CA THR A 40 21.68 8.32 19.56
C THR A 40 21.72 9.22 20.80
N ILE A 41 21.37 10.51 20.69
CA ILE A 41 21.48 11.49 21.78
C ILE A 41 20.72 11.06 23.05
N PRO A 42 19.43 10.65 23.01
CA PRO A 42 18.70 10.17 24.19
C PRO A 42 19.37 9.01 24.92
N TYR A 43 20.01 8.09 24.19
CA TYR A 43 20.71 6.97 24.82
C TYR A 43 22.00 7.43 25.50
N ILE A 44 22.72 8.40 24.92
CA ILE A 44 23.88 9.02 25.58
C ILE A 44 23.43 9.74 26.86
N MET A 45 22.38 10.55 26.78
CA MET A 45 21.88 11.34 27.91
C MET A 45 21.22 10.50 29.00
N SER A 46 20.63 9.35 28.65
CA SER A 46 20.11 8.43 29.66
C SER A 46 21.20 7.64 30.36
N SER A 47 22.36 7.40 29.71
CA SER A 47 23.49 6.57 30.18
C SER A 47 24.14 7.02 31.50
N SER A 48 25.19 6.30 31.94
CA SER A 48 26.02 6.66 33.11
C SER A 48 27.10 7.70 32.81
N ALA A 49 27.15 8.26 31.60
CA ALA A 49 28.14 9.28 31.25
C ALA A 49 27.88 10.60 32.02
N THR A 50 28.97 11.23 32.49
CA THR A 50 28.94 12.56 33.10
C THR A 50 29.47 13.60 32.12
N ASP A 51 29.11 14.87 32.31
CA ASP A 51 29.68 16.01 31.57
C ASP A 51 29.48 15.96 30.05
N VAL A 52 28.41 15.27 29.58
CA VAL A 52 28.08 15.12 28.15
C VAL A 52 27.01 16.09 27.65
N GLN A 53 26.33 16.81 28.55
CA GLN A 53 25.17 17.64 28.23
C GLN A 53 25.51 18.80 27.29
N GLU A 54 26.61 19.53 27.54
CA GLU A 54 27.03 20.64 26.66
C GLU A 54 27.35 20.15 25.25
N LYS A 55 28.02 18.99 25.13
CA LYS A 55 28.33 18.38 23.82
C LYS A 55 27.08 17.91 23.10
N ALA A 56 26.14 17.30 23.81
CA ALA A 56 24.86 16.87 23.25
C ALA A 56 24.02 18.07 22.77
N ASN A 57 23.96 19.14 23.57
CA ASN A 57 23.25 20.37 23.19
C ASN A 57 23.90 21.04 21.98
N SER A 58 25.23 21.16 21.94
CA SER A 58 25.92 21.74 20.78
C SER A 58 25.73 20.91 19.52
N LEU A 59 25.78 19.58 19.62
CA LEU A 59 25.51 18.70 18.49
C LEU A 59 24.06 18.83 18.00
N LEU A 60 23.10 18.89 18.93
CA LEU A 60 21.67 19.09 18.63
C LEU A 60 21.38 20.44 17.97
N GLU A 61 22.07 21.51 18.37
CA GLU A 61 21.98 22.82 17.70
C GLU A 61 22.49 22.72 16.25
N ASN A 62 23.60 22.02 16.04
CA ASN A 62 24.21 21.88 14.72
C ASN A 62 23.44 20.94 13.78
N THR A 63 22.58 20.04 14.28
CA THR A 63 21.73 19.20 13.42
C THR A 63 20.50 19.94 12.89
N ASP A 64 20.11 21.05 13.52
CA ASP A 64 18.87 21.79 13.21
C ASP A 64 18.83 22.28 11.77
N ILE A 65 19.99 22.67 11.21
CA ILE A 65 20.12 23.15 9.82
C ILE A 65 19.66 22.13 8.76
N ILE A 66 19.72 20.84 9.06
CA ILE A 66 19.24 19.77 8.16
C ILE A 66 17.89 19.26 8.65
N ALA A 67 17.72 19.08 9.97
CA ALA A 67 16.55 18.41 10.51
C ALA A 67 15.26 19.25 10.41
N SER A 68 15.37 20.58 10.42
CA SER A 68 14.22 21.49 10.37
C SER A 68 13.78 21.84 8.94
N GLU A 69 14.55 21.48 7.92
CA GLU A 69 14.19 21.71 6.52
C GLU A 69 13.35 20.54 5.95
N PRO A 70 12.13 20.79 5.46
CA PRO A 70 11.33 19.77 4.79
C PRO A 70 12.01 19.29 3.50
N HIS A 71 12.16 17.98 3.35
CA HIS A 71 12.77 17.40 2.16
C HIS A 71 11.83 17.48 0.95
N VAL A 72 12.36 17.68 -0.26
CA VAL A 72 11.57 17.85 -1.49
C VAL A 72 10.64 16.68 -1.82
N LEU A 73 11.02 15.48 -1.41
CA LEU A 73 10.23 14.25 -1.60
C LEU A 73 9.12 14.05 -0.56
N GLN A 74 8.99 14.92 0.44
CA GLN A 74 8.06 14.74 1.57
C GLN A 74 6.60 14.70 1.12
N SER A 75 6.22 15.51 0.12
CA SER A 75 4.86 15.53 -0.43
C SER A 75 4.47 14.24 -1.16
N LEU A 76 5.45 13.49 -1.68
CA LEU A 76 5.22 12.23 -2.40
C LEU A 76 4.91 11.06 -1.47
N VAL A 77 5.12 11.24 -0.16
CA VAL A 77 4.95 10.19 0.85
C VAL A 77 3.94 10.60 1.93
N ASP A 78 3.20 11.69 1.72
CA ASP A 78 2.16 12.16 2.63
C ASP A 78 1.02 11.13 2.72
N PRO A 79 0.74 10.56 3.91
CA PRO A 79 -0.37 9.62 4.08
C PRO A 79 -1.75 10.29 3.98
N TYR A 80 -1.83 11.61 4.19
CA TYR A 80 -3.06 12.39 4.18
C TYR A 80 -2.88 13.68 3.38
N PRO A 81 -2.64 13.61 2.05
CA PRO A 81 -2.41 14.78 1.21
C PRO A 81 -3.65 15.69 1.09
N GLY A 82 -4.79 15.28 1.66
CA GLY A 82 -6.05 16.01 1.62
C GLY A 82 -6.83 15.78 0.33
N ASN A 83 -8.00 16.42 0.23
CA ASN A 83 -8.88 16.34 -0.95
C ASN A 83 -8.56 17.42 -1.98
N GLY A 84 -7.31 17.91 -2.02
CA GLY A 84 -6.95 19.13 -2.75
C GLY A 84 -7.58 20.40 -2.16
N THR A 85 -7.98 20.38 -0.89
CA THR A 85 -8.45 21.56 -0.14
C THR A 85 -7.31 22.18 0.68
N ASP A 86 -7.31 23.51 0.81
CA ASP A 86 -6.30 24.29 1.54
C ASP A 86 -6.20 23.98 3.06
N GLU A 87 -7.04 23.07 3.57
CA GLU A 87 -7.11 22.68 5.00
C GLU A 87 -6.23 21.45 5.34
N ALA A 88 -5.51 20.88 4.38
CA ALA A 88 -4.59 19.77 4.64
C ALA A 88 -3.47 20.22 5.60
N THR A 89 -3.39 19.60 6.78
CA THR A 89 -2.34 19.90 7.75
C THR A 89 -1.02 19.34 7.23
N ALA A 90 0.02 20.17 7.19
CA ALA A 90 1.34 19.74 6.72
C ALA A 90 1.81 18.50 7.50
N PRO A 91 2.30 17.44 6.81
CA PRO A 91 2.72 16.23 7.47
C PRO A 91 3.97 16.49 8.33
N ASN A 92 4.04 15.84 9.49
CA ASN A 92 5.19 15.95 10.39
C ASN A 92 6.27 14.94 10.00
N GLY A 93 7.39 15.41 9.46
CA GLY A 93 8.56 14.57 9.21
C GLY A 93 9.18 14.12 10.54
N VAL A 94 9.47 12.82 10.67
CA VAL A 94 10.05 12.21 11.89
C VAL A 94 11.35 12.91 12.29
N LEU A 95 12.18 13.29 11.33
CA LEU A 95 13.44 13.99 11.58
C LEU A 95 13.21 15.35 12.26
N SER A 96 12.36 16.19 11.67
CA SER A 96 12.00 17.50 12.23
C SER A 96 11.27 17.40 13.56
N LEU A 97 10.46 16.36 13.73
CA LEU A 97 9.72 16.07 14.94
C LEU A 97 10.69 15.71 16.08
N LEU A 98 11.60 14.78 15.81
CA LEU A 98 12.61 14.33 16.76
C LEU A 98 13.53 15.49 17.17
N GLN A 99 13.97 16.33 16.22
CA GLN A 99 14.76 17.54 16.51
C GLN A 99 14.06 18.43 17.56
N LYS A 100 12.78 18.75 17.34
CA LYS A 100 11.98 19.58 18.27
C LYS A 100 11.78 18.91 19.63
N GLN A 101 11.50 17.61 19.64
CA GLN A 101 11.34 16.84 20.88
C GLN A 101 12.63 16.85 21.71
N LEU A 102 13.79 16.68 21.07
CA LEU A 102 15.08 16.70 21.76
C LEU A 102 15.46 18.09 22.24
N GLN A 103 15.11 19.16 21.51
CA GLN A 103 15.25 20.54 21.97
C GLN A 103 14.42 20.78 23.25
N ASN A 104 13.19 20.24 23.30
CA ASN A 104 12.36 20.30 24.51
C ASN A 104 12.99 19.52 25.68
N GLU A 105 13.50 18.31 25.44
CA GLU A 105 14.22 17.53 26.46
C GLU A 105 15.47 18.26 26.98
N ALA A 106 16.21 18.93 26.10
CA ALA A 106 17.39 19.71 26.48
C ALA A 106 17.05 20.84 27.47
N THR A 107 15.89 21.49 27.28
CA THR A 107 15.40 22.52 28.23
C THR A 107 14.87 21.94 29.54
N SER A 108 14.41 20.69 29.52
CA SER A 108 13.81 19.99 30.66
C SER A 108 14.83 19.15 31.45
N GLY A 109 16.10 19.20 31.07
CA GLY A 109 17.20 18.53 31.78
C GLY A 109 17.34 17.04 31.46
N TRP A 110 16.85 16.58 30.29
CA TRP A 110 17.01 15.22 29.79
C TRP A 110 16.47 14.14 30.75
N GLU A 111 15.23 14.32 31.21
CA GLU A 111 14.59 13.39 32.14
C GLU A 111 14.45 11.99 31.51
N LEU A 112 13.97 11.94 30.26
CA LEU A 112 13.85 10.74 29.44
C LEU A 112 13.16 9.59 30.18
N VAL A 113 12.00 9.88 30.78
CA VAL A 113 11.31 9.01 31.74
C VAL A 113 11.01 7.60 31.22
N CYS A 114 10.80 7.44 29.91
CA CYS A 114 10.47 6.15 29.31
C CYS A 114 11.67 5.21 29.21
N LEU A 115 12.91 5.72 29.20
CA LEU A 115 14.11 4.89 29.00
C LEU A 115 14.56 4.22 30.31
N PRO A 116 14.72 2.89 30.33
CA PRO A 116 15.17 2.18 31.50
C PRO A 116 16.64 2.47 31.80
N ARG A 117 16.97 2.60 33.09
CA ARG A 117 18.35 2.81 33.58
C ARG A 117 18.77 1.64 34.48
N PRO A 118 18.94 0.42 33.95
CA PRO A 118 19.13 -0.80 34.75
C PRO A 118 20.34 -0.74 35.68
N TRP A 119 21.40 0.00 35.30
CA TRP A 119 22.56 0.20 36.17
C TRP A 119 22.26 0.97 37.46
N LYS A 120 21.18 1.77 37.53
CA LYS A 120 20.75 2.43 38.76
C LYS A 120 20.02 1.49 39.72
N VAL A 121 19.39 0.44 39.20
CA VAL A 121 18.55 -0.51 39.97
C VAL A 121 19.41 -1.58 40.66
N LEU A 122 20.63 -1.81 40.17
CA LEU A 122 21.56 -2.81 40.69
C LEU A 122 22.42 -2.31 41.86
N LEU A 123 22.19 -1.09 42.36
CA LEU A 123 22.96 -0.49 43.44
C LEU A 123 22.27 -0.75 44.80
N GLU A 124 22.92 -1.53 45.66
CA GLU A 124 22.57 -1.54 47.09
C GLU A 124 23.00 -0.19 47.73
N PRO A 125 22.26 0.35 48.71
CA PRO A 125 22.49 1.70 49.26
C PRO A 125 23.92 1.98 49.76
N ASP A 126 24.66 0.93 50.12
CA ASP A 126 25.98 1.01 50.75
C ASP A 126 27.15 0.57 49.83
N GLN A 127 26.89 0.27 48.55
CA GLN A 127 27.94 -0.10 47.59
C GLN A 127 28.33 1.08 46.69
N ALA A 128 29.64 1.33 46.54
CA ALA A 128 30.16 2.29 45.56
C ALA A 128 29.73 1.88 44.15
N ASP A 129 29.26 2.83 43.35
CA ASP A 129 28.77 2.57 41.99
C ASP A 129 29.87 1.87 41.15
N PRO A 130 29.68 0.59 40.75
CA PRO A 130 30.67 -0.16 40.00
C PRO A 130 31.09 0.51 38.69
N LEU A 131 30.24 1.37 38.13
CA LEU A 131 30.54 2.12 36.90
C LEU A 131 31.53 3.26 37.12
N THR A 132 31.66 3.77 38.35
CA THR A 132 32.64 4.82 38.67
C THR A 132 34.08 4.30 38.66
N ILE A 133 34.27 3.02 38.98
CA ILE A 133 35.57 2.34 39.01
C ILE A 133 35.84 1.48 37.76
N ALA A 134 34.84 1.30 36.90
CA ALA A 134 34.98 0.50 35.69
C ALA A 134 35.99 1.13 34.71
N PRO A 135 36.88 0.32 34.09
CA PRO A 135 37.82 0.83 33.10
C PRO A 135 37.08 1.39 31.89
N LYS A 136 37.47 2.60 31.47
CA LYS A 136 37.00 3.20 30.22
C LYS A 136 37.88 2.69 29.07
N HIS A 137 37.30 2.63 27.88
CA HIS A 137 37.99 2.23 26.65
C HIS A 137 37.96 3.35 25.61
N THR A 138 39.07 3.55 24.90
CA THR A 138 39.14 4.39 23.71
C THR A 138 38.32 3.76 22.57
N LEU A 139 37.52 4.56 21.87
CA LEU A 139 36.81 4.14 20.67
C LEU A 139 37.78 4.10 19.48
N PRO A 140 37.85 2.99 18.71
CA PRO A 140 38.66 2.97 17.49
C PRO A 140 38.23 4.04 16.49
N THR A 141 39.16 4.55 15.69
CA THR A 141 38.84 5.48 14.60
C THR A 141 37.87 4.82 13.61
N ILE A 142 36.68 5.39 13.46
CA ILE A 142 35.68 4.96 12.48
C ILE A 142 35.83 5.86 11.26
N VAL A 143 36.26 5.29 10.13
CA VAL A 143 36.44 6.05 8.88
C VAL A 143 35.14 6.02 8.08
N ILE A 144 34.52 7.18 7.87
CA ILE A 144 33.39 7.33 6.97
C ILE A 144 33.93 7.33 5.53
N PRO A 145 33.40 6.49 4.61
CA PRO A 145 33.84 6.50 3.22
C PRO A 145 33.63 7.86 2.54
N GLU A 146 34.57 8.28 1.69
CA GLU A 146 34.43 9.51 0.90
C GLU A 146 33.17 9.48 0.02
N VAL A 147 32.92 8.34 -0.63
CA VAL A 147 31.72 8.09 -1.43
C VAL A 147 30.75 7.22 -0.62
N VAL A 148 29.61 7.81 -0.24
CA VAL A 148 28.53 7.10 0.43
C VAL A 148 27.50 6.69 -0.63
N ASN A 149 27.43 5.40 -0.89
CA ASN A 149 26.51 4.87 -1.90
C ASN A 149 25.18 4.52 -1.25
N ALA A 150 24.07 4.89 -1.90
CA ALA A 150 22.74 4.46 -1.50
C ALA A 150 22.66 2.92 -1.47
N GLY A 151 21.96 2.39 -0.46
CA GLY A 151 21.70 0.97 -0.34
C GLY A 151 20.76 0.43 -1.42
N PRO A 152 20.47 -0.88 -1.41
CA PRO A 152 19.51 -1.50 -2.34
C PRO A 152 18.06 -1.02 -2.12
N ARG A 153 17.78 -0.42 -0.96
CA ARG A 153 16.50 0.21 -0.62
C ARG A 153 16.61 1.70 -0.88
N ALA A 154 15.64 2.24 -1.63
CA ALA A 154 15.51 3.68 -1.80
C ALA A 154 15.08 4.30 -0.46
N LEU A 155 15.73 5.40 -0.10
CA LEU A 155 15.42 6.17 1.09
C LEU A 155 14.42 7.27 0.71
N PHE A 156 13.46 7.52 1.60
CA PHE A 156 12.46 8.57 1.47
C PHE A 156 12.30 9.23 2.84
N PRO A 157 11.86 10.50 2.89
CA PRO A 157 11.52 11.16 4.14
C PRO A 157 10.50 10.34 4.92
N GLU A 158 10.77 10.08 6.19
CA GLU A 158 9.85 9.36 7.05
C GLU A 158 8.86 10.33 7.69
N LEU A 159 7.57 10.07 7.53
CA LEU A 159 6.51 10.87 8.12
C LEU A 159 5.92 10.17 9.34
N TYR A 160 5.66 10.92 10.40
CA TYR A 160 5.09 10.38 11.62
C TYR A 160 3.60 10.05 11.39
N PHE A 161 3.28 8.76 11.40
CA PHE A 161 1.93 8.25 11.22
C PHE A 161 1.38 7.69 12.53
N SER A 162 0.15 8.06 12.88
CA SER A 162 -0.56 7.49 14.03
C SER A 162 -2.05 7.33 13.77
N VAL A 163 -2.58 6.15 14.12
CA VAL A 163 -4.01 5.83 14.09
C VAL A 163 -4.75 6.20 15.39
N TYR A 164 -4.02 6.79 16.34
CA TYR A 164 -4.55 7.28 17.62
C TYR A 164 -4.37 8.80 17.78
N ALA A 165 -4.12 9.51 16.67
CA ALA A 165 -4.05 10.96 16.67
C ALA A 165 -5.41 11.60 17.02
N ASN A 166 -5.38 12.79 17.63
CA ASN A 166 -6.54 13.64 17.92
C ASN A 166 -7.63 12.94 18.76
N GLN A 167 -7.23 12.22 19.81
CA GLN A 167 -8.13 11.61 20.78
C GLN A 167 -8.27 12.48 22.03
N ASP A 168 -9.45 12.45 22.67
CA ASP A 168 -9.69 13.19 23.93
C ASP A 168 -8.76 12.76 25.07
N ILE A 169 -8.32 11.50 25.05
CA ILE A 169 -7.39 10.91 26.01
C ILE A 169 -6.20 10.38 25.23
N GLU A 170 -5.00 10.80 25.59
CA GLU A 170 -3.76 10.34 24.96
C GLU A 170 -3.46 8.89 25.36
N THR A 171 -3.78 7.93 24.49
CA THR A 171 -3.43 6.52 24.72
C THR A 171 -2.09 6.10 24.12
N VAL A 172 -1.50 6.99 23.33
CA VAL A 172 -0.13 6.91 22.83
C VAL A 172 0.58 8.21 23.21
N PRO A 173 1.93 8.24 23.28
CA PRO A 173 2.64 9.49 23.53
C PRO A 173 2.32 10.53 22.46
N SER A 174 2.09 11.77 22.89
CA SER A 174 1.84 12.88 21.98
C SER A 174 3.09 13.21 21.14
N MET A 175 2.88 13.84 19.99
CA MET A 175 3.98 14.28 19.11
C MET A 175 4.91 15.31 19.79
N ALA A 176 4.50 15.96 20.88
CA ALA A 176 5.39 16.84 21.64
C ALA A 176 6.37 16.07 22.53
N ASN A 177 6.10 14.80 22.83
CA ASN A 177 6.87 13.97 23.75
C ASN A 177 7.84 13.05 23.00
N VAL A 178 9.13 13.08 23.35
CA VAL A 178 10.18 12.25 22.72
C VAL A 178 9.90 10.75 22.77
N ALA A 179 9.13 10.28 23.75
CA ALA A 179 8.70 8.90 23.86
C ALA A 179 7.92 8.44 22.62
N SER A 180 7.26 9.33 21.88
CA SER A 180 6.54 8.97 20.65
C SER A 180 7.50 8.39 19.60
N CYS A 181 8.67 9.01 19.42
CA CYS A 181 9.70 8.56 18.49
C CYS A 181 10.51 7.39 19.05
N LEU A 182 10.93 7.44 20.32
CA LEU A 182 11.76 6.39 20.91
C LEU A 182 11.03 5.05 21.04
N LEU A 183 9.75 5.06 21.46
CA LEU A 183 8.95 3.84 21.51
C LEU A 183 8.67 3.31 20.10
N ARG A 184 8.41 4.20 19.13
CA ARG A 184 8.18 3.81 17.73
C ARG A 184 9.41 3.13 17.13
N ASP A 185 10.58 3.74 17.28
CA ASP A 185 11.86 3.27 16.75
C ASP A 185 12.16 1.84 17.23
N ALA A 186 12.13 1.62 18.55
CA ALA A 186 12.36 0.30 19.14
C ALA A 186 11.36 -0.79 18.67
N LEU A 187 10.10 -0.42 18.47
CA LEU A 187 9.08 -1.36 17.99
C LEU A 187 9.24 -1.67 16.50
N VAL A 188 9.51 -0.65 15.69
CA VAL A 188 9.74 -0.80 14.25
C VAL A 188 10.96 -1.69 14.01
N ASP A 189 12.05 -1.47 14.75
CA ASP A 189 13.22 -2.35 14.72
C ASP A 189 12.86 -3.79 15.06
N THR A 190 12.07 -4.02 16.10
CA THR A 190 11.63 -5.36 16.48
C THR A 190 10.79 -6.01 15.36
N ILE A 191 9.84 -5.27 14.80
CA ILE A 191 8.97 -5.73 13.72
C ILE A 191 9.82 -6.16 12.53
N ASN A 192 10.83 -5.37 12.16
CA ASN A 192 11.61 -5.61 10.97
C ASN A 192 12.70 -6.68 11.17
N ILE A 193 13.34 -6.73 12.35
CA ILE A 193 14.38 -7.72 12.68
C ILE A 193 13.78 -9.13 12.86
N LEU A 194 12.56 -9.23 13.39
CA LEU A 194 11.90 -10.51 13.70
C LEU A 194 10.83 -10.90 12.67
N ASP A 195 10.86 -10.33 11.47
CA ASP A 195 9.84 -10.54 10.41
C ASP A 195 9.63 -12.02 10.06
N TYR A 196 10.70 -12.81 10.13
CA TYR A 196 10.69 -14.26 9.92
C TYR A 196 9.84 -15.04 10.94
N ASN A 197 9.51 -14.46 12.10
CA ASN A 197 8.74 -15.11 13.16
C ASN A 197 7.69 -14.17 13.77
N ARG A 198 6.52 -14.11 13.13
CA ARG A 198 5.36 -13.34 13.60
C ARG A 198 4.91 -13.68 15.03
N ASN A 199 5.08 -14.92 15.51
CA ASN A 199 4.65 -15.28 16.88
C ASN A 199 5.55 -14.63 17.93
N ALA A 200 6.86 -14.67 17.71
CA ALA A 200 7.83 -14.01 18.58
C ALA A 200 7.65 -12.49 18.54
N THR A 201 7.47 -11.93 17.35
CA THR A 201 7.20 -10.50 17.17
C THR A 201 5.93 -10.08 17.92
N SER A 202 4.79 -10.74 17.69
CA SER A 202 3.54 -10.41 18.39
C SER A 202 3.68 -10.51 19.91
N ARG A 203 4.42 -11.50 20.42
CA ARG A 203 4.67 -11.64 21.85
C ARG A 203 5.46 -10.46 22.40
N PHE A 204 6.53 -10.05 21.71
CA PHE A 204 7.33 -8.90 22.12
C PHE A 204 6.50 -7.60 22.11
N LEU A 205 5.72 -7.37 21.06
CA LEU A 205 4.85 -6.20 20.96
C LEU A 205 3.81 -6.13 22.09
N ILE A 206 3.22 -7.27 22.48
CA ILE A 206 2.30 -7.35 23.61
C ILE A 206 3.01 -7.12 24.95
N ASP A 207 4.27 -7.53 25.04
CA ASP A 207 5.10 -7.44 26.24
C ASP A 207 5.91 -6.13 26.34
N ILE A 208 5.57 -5.10 25.53
CA ILE A 208 6.34 -3.85 25.45
C ILE A 208 6.53 -3.15 26.81
N ASP A 209 5.53 -3.19 27.68
CA ASP A 209 5.58 -2.61 29.03
C ASP A 209 6.66 -3.24 29.93
N CYS A 210 7.19 -4.42 29.58
CA CYS A 210 8.29 -5.06 30.27
C CYS A 210 9.68 -4.54 29.87
N TYR A 211 9.79 -3.79 28.77
CA TYR A 211 11.08 -3.35 28.21
C TYR A 211 11.39 -1.86 28.45
N PHE A 212 10.44 -1.10 28.98
CA PHE A 212 10.57 0.31 29.29
C PHE A 212 10.39 0.60 30.79
N SER A 213 10.72 1.82 31.21
CA SER A 213 10.67 2.21 32.62
C SER A 213 9.30 1.98 33.26
N PRO A 214 9.23 1.50 34.52
CA PRO A 214 7.97 1.37 35.24
C PRO A 214 7.20 2.71 35.28
N GLY A 215 5.90 2.66 35.03
CA GLY A 215 5.05 3.85 34.98
C GLY A 215 4.93 4.50 33.59
N THR A 216 5.70 4.05 32.59
CA THR A 216 5.55 4.49 31.19
C THR A 216 4.17 4.15 30.64
N PHE A 217 3.61 3.00 31.02
CA PHE A 217 2.35 2.49 30.52
C PHE A 217 1.34 2.22 31.64
N VAL A 218 0.06 2.33 31.30
CA VAL A 218 -0.99 1.74 32.14
C VAL A 218 -0.95 0.21 32.07
N LYS A 219 -1.61 -0.45 33.01
CA LYS A 219 -1.80 -1.90 32.95
C LYS A 219 -2.47 -2.29 31.63
N ARG A 220 -1.96 -3.35 30.98
CA ARG A 220 -2.54 -3.92 29.76
C ARG A 220 -4.04 -4.19 29.90
N ALA A 221 -4.77 -4.04 28.80
CA ALA A 221 -6.22 -4.26 28.74
C ALA A 221 -7.04 -3.36 29.68
N THR A 222 -6.47 -2.26 30.19
CA THR A 222 -7.26 -1.25 30.91
C THR A 222 -8.31 -0.67 29.97
N PRO A 223 -9.62 -0.75 30.28
CA PRO A 223 -10.66 -0.19 29.43
C PRO A 223 -10.46 1.30 29.18
N PHE A 224 -10.72 1.78 27.96
CA PHE A 224 -10.50 3.18 27.55
C PHE A 224 -11.19 4.17 28.49
N ASP A 225 -12.44 3.90 28.87
CA ASP A 225 -13.22 4.80 29.75
C ASP A 225 -12.61 4.95 31.15
N ARG A 226 -11.87 3.95 31.63
CA ARG A 226 -11.22 3.97 32.95
C ARG A 226 -9.92 4.78 32.98
N LEU A 227 -9.44 5.23 31.82
CA LEU A 227 -8.26 6.09 31.78
C LEU A 227 -8.52 7.46 32.42
N ARG A 228 -9.77 7.93 32.41
CA ARG A 228 -10.19 9.19 33.05
C ARG A 228 -10.12 9.14 34.57
N ASP A 229 -10.17 7.94 35.15
CA ASP A 229 -10.16 7.72 36.59
C ASP A 229 -8.73 7.62 37.16
N LEU A 230 -7.71 7.72 36.31
CA LEU A 230 -6.31 7.65 36.72
C LEU A 230 -5.92 8.93 37.47
N ALA A 231 -5.08 8.77 38.49
CA ALA A 231 -4.55 9.89 39.26
C ALA A 231 -3.72 10.81 38.35
N GLU A 232 -3.79 12.12 38.61
CA GLU A 232 -3.03 13.15 37.90
C GLU A 232 -1.52 12.83 37.92
N GLY A 233 -0.85 13.04 36.77
CA GLY A 233 0.57 12.74 36.59
C GLY A 233 0.90 11.27 36.29
N LYS A 234 -0.09 10.36 36.24
CA LYS A 234 0.13 9.00 35.73
C LYS A 234 -0.05 8.93 34.22
N SER A 235 0.79 8.13 33.56
CA SER A 235 0.63 7.83 32.15
C SER A 235 -0.73 7.21 31.87
N THR A 236 -1.37 7.65 30.79
CA THR A 236 -2.56 7.06 30.18
C THR A 236 -2.21 6.15 29.00
N TRP A 237 -0.93 6.00 28.67
CA TRP A 237 -0.48 5.31 27.48
C TRP A 237 -0.72 3.81 27.60
N LYS A 238 -1.41 3.26 26.60
CA LYS A 238 -1.78 1.85 26.53
C LYS A 238 -0.70 1.11 25.73
N PRO A 239 -0.07 0.07 26.29
CA PRO A 239 0.97 -0.67 25.57
C PRO A 239 0.43 -1.31 24.29
N GLU A 240 -0.81 -1.82 24.30
CA GLU A 240 -1.48 -2.33 23.12
C GLU A 240 -1.68 -1.29 22.01
N ASP A 241 -1.92 -0.02 22.35
CA ASP A 241 -2.15 1.03 21.35
C ASP A 241 -0.84 1.42 20.70
N VAL A 242 0.22 1.64 21.49
CA VAL A 242 1.55 1.95 20.96
C VAL A 242 2.06 0.84 20.04
N ALA A 243 1.81 -0.43 20.39
CA ALA A 243 2.13 -1.58 19.56
C ALA A 243 1.35 -1.61 18.24
N VAL A 244 0.01 -1.44 18.29
CA VAL A 244 -0.83 -1.42 17.08
C VAL A 244 -0.45 -0.24 16.18
N ASP A 245 -0.18 0.92 16.76
CA ASP A 245 0.23 2.13 16.05
C ASP A 245 1.55 1.92 15.31
N ALA A 246 2.51 1.19 15.91
CA ALA A 246 3.80 0.88 15.28
C ALA A 246 3.61 -0.01 14.04
N VAL A 247 2.77 -1.04 14.14
CA VAL A 247 2.52 -1.93 13.00
C VAL A 247 1.81 -1.18 11.87
N PHE A 248 0.86 -0.30 12.19
CA PHE A 248 0.21 0.53 11.19
C PHE A 248 1.17 1.53 10.54
N SER A 249 2.10 2.13 11.29
CA SER A 249 3.11 3.02 10.71
C SER A 249 3.97 2.34 9.63
N GLN A 250 4.23 1.04 9.78
CA GLN A 250 4.97 0.25 8.79
C GLN A 250 4.07 -0.22 7.64
N LEU A 251 2.84 -0.66 7.93
CA LEU A 251 1.87 -1.06 6.91
C LEU A 251 1.51 0.10 5.97
N PHE A 252 1.47 1.32 6.51
CA PHE A 252 1.12 2.55 5.80
C PHE A 252 2.34 3.37 5.37
N GLN A 253 3.54 2.78 5.40
CA GLN A 253 4.75 3.45 4.92
C GLN A 253 4.70 3.65 3.40
N LEU A 254 4.81 4.91 2.97
CA LEU A 254 4.98 5.28 1.57
C LEU A 254 6.47 5.49 1.23
N PRO A 255 6.89 5.23 -0.02
CA PRO A 255 6.08 4.66 -1.11
C PRO A 255 5.88 3.13 -0.96
N ILE A 256 6.76 2.43 -0.24
CA ILE A 256 6.74 0.97 -0.12
C ILE A 256 7.11 0.58 1.32
N PRO A 257 6.37 -0.35 1.95
CA PRO A 257 6.73 -0.87 3.26
C PRO A 257 7.99 -1.74 3.20
N GLU A 258 8.65 -1.93 4.35
CA GLU A 258 9.86 -2.75 4.42
C GLU A 258 9.63 -4.21 4.05
N HIS A 259 8.55 -4.79 4.60
CA HIS A 259 8.17 -6.18 4.36
C HIS A 259 6.89 -6.28 3.51
N LYS A 260 6.59 -7.48 3.04
CA LYS A 260 5.35 -7.73 2.29
C LYS A 260 4.12 -7.44 3.16
N LEU A 261 3.10 -6.79 2.61
CA LEU A 261 1.86 -6.40 3.32
C LEU A 261 1.26 -7.53 4.19
N VAL A 262 1.21 -8.77 3.65
CA VAL A 262 0.67 -9.95 4.34
C VAL A 262 1.36 -10.27 5.68
N TYR A 263 2.63 -9.87 5.84
CA TYR A 263 3.34 -10.00 7.11
C TYR A 263 2.67 -9.17 8.20
N TYR A 264 2.41 -7.88 7.96
CA TYR A 264 1.74 -6.99 8.91
C TYR A 264 0.29 -7.42 9.18
N HIS A 265 -0.43 -7.93 8.16
CA HIS A 265 -1.78 -8.48 8.36
C HIS A 265 -1.74 -9.68 9.32
N SER A 266 -0.78 -10.58 9.10
CA SER A 266 -0.58 -11.74 9.95
C SER A 266 -0.16 -11.34 11.36
N LEU A 267 0.72 -10.34 11.50
CA LEU A 267 1.20 -9.85 12.79
C LEU A 267 0.05 -9.29 13.64
N LEU A 268 -0.79 -8.43 13.08
CA LEU A 268 -1.98 -7.91 13.79
C LEU A 268 -2.97 -9.01 14.15
N THR A 269 -3.13 -10.00 13.26
CA THR A 269 -3.99 -11.16 13.50
C THR A 269 -3.48 -12.03 14.65
N GLU A 270 -2.19 -12.37 14.67
CA GLU A 270 -1.58 -13.14 15.75
C GLU A 270 -1.57 -12.37 17.07
N SER A 271 -1.29 -11.06 17.06
CA SER A 271 -1.38 -10.22 18.25
C SER A 271 -2.80 -10.20 18.83
N CYS A 272 -3.82 -10.13 17.97
CA CYS A 272 -5.22 -10.18 18.39
C CYS A 272 -5.62 -11.56 18.98
N LYS A 273 -5.09 -12.66 18.44
CA LYS A 273 -5.30 -14.01 19.01
C LYS A 273 -4.61 -14.19 20.37
N LEU A 274 -3.42 -13.61 20.54
CA LEU A 274 -2.64 -13.74 21.77
C LEU A 274 -3.21 -12.89 22.92
N ALA A 275 -3.70 -11.69 22.64
CA ALA A 275 -4.22 -10.76 23.65
C ALA A 275 -5.55 -10.10 23.21
N PRO A 276 -6.64 -10.87 23.01
CA PRO A 276 -7.88 -10.36 22.42
C PRO A 276 -8.53 -9.25 23.26
N ALA A 277 -8.48 -9.34 24.59
CA ALA A 277 -9.06 -8.34 25.48
C ALA A 277 -8.38 -6.96 25.40
N ALA A 278 -7.12 -6.89 24.95
CA ALA A 278 -6.36 -5.66 24.80
C ALA A 278 -6.35 -5.18 23.33
N ILE A 279 -5.95 -6.07 22.42
CA ILE A 279 -5.70 -5.74 21.02
C ILE A 279 -7.00 -5.52 20.23
N ALA A 280 -8.06 -6.32 20.45
CA ALA A 280 -9.28 -6.17 19.65
C ALA A 280 -9.99 -4.81 19.86
N PRO A 281 -10.16 -4.29 21.09
CA PRO A 281 -10.65 -2.93 21.29
C PRO A 281 -9.74 -1.89 20.64
N SER A 282 -8.41 -2.07 20.77
CA SER A 282 -7.38 -1.20 20.19
C SER A 282 -7.50 -1.08 18.67
N LEU A 283 -7.58 -2.22 17.97
CA LEU A 283 -7.85 -2.30 16.53
C LEU A 283 -9.18 -1.65 16.15
N GLY A 284 -10.22 -1.87 16.94
CA GLY A 284 -11.52 -1.24 16.68
C GLY A 284 -11.46 0.29 16.68
N ARG A 285 -10.63 0.92 17.51
CA ARG A 285 -10.42 2.39 17.46
C ARG A 285 -9.58 2.80 16.25
N ALA A 286 -8.51 2.06 15.94
CA ALA A 286 -7.69 2.30 14.77
C ALA A 286 -8.51 2.23 13.46
N ILE A 287 -9.34 1.20 13.28
CA ILE A 287 -10.22 1.05 12.11
C ILE A 287 -11.16 2.25 11.97
N ARG A 288 -11.77 2.70 13.07
CA ARG A 288 -12.66 3.88 13.05
C ARG A 288 -11.93 5.15 12.67
N PHE A 289 -10.71 5.33 13.19
CA PHE A 289 -9.87 6.45 12.79
C PHE A 289 -9.56 6.40 11.29
N LEU A 290 -9.10 5.25 10.77
CA LEU A 290 -8.72 5.08 9.38
C LEU A 290 -9.92 5.29 8.44
N TYR A 291 -11.07 4.68 8.74
CA TYR A 291 -12.30 4.84 7.95
C TYR A 291 -12.82 6.28 7.95
N ARG A 292 -12.75 6.98 9.09
CA ARG A 292 -13.19 8.38 9.18
C ARG A 292 -12.39 9.31 8.27
N ASN A 293 -11.12 8.98 8.02
CA ASN A 293 -10.19 9.77 7.22
C ASN A 293 -9.93 9.16 5.83
N VAL A 294 -10.73 8.18 5.36
CA VAL A 294 -10.48 7.51 4.08
C VAL A 294 -10.64 8.44 2.88
N ASP A 295 -11.42 9.51 3.04
CA ASP A 295 -11.65 10.52 2.02
C ASP A 295 -10.40 11.36 1.76
N CYS A 296 -9.65 11.71 2.80
CA CYS A 296 -8.41 12.50 2.70
C CYS A 296 -7.12 11.67 2.73
N MET A 297 -7.23 10.34 2.73
CA MET A 297 -6.11 9.40 2.74
C MET A 297 -5.52 9.24 1.35
N ASP A 298 -4.19 9.06 1.26
CA ASP A 298 -3.53 8.69 0.01
C ASP A 298 -4.18 7.44 -0.61
N LEU A 299 -4.25 7.42 -1.95
CA LEU A 299 -4.96 6.39 -2.70
C LEU A 299 -4.38 5.00 -2.42
N GLU A 300 -3.07 4.82 -2.49
CA GLU A 300 -2.41 3.53 -2.23
C GLU A 300 -2.69 3.07 -0.80
N LEU A 301 -2.68 3.99 0.18
CA LEU A 301 -3.00 3.67 1.56
C LEU A 301 -4.47 3.27 1.77
N SER A 302 -5.41 3.89 1.05
CA SER A 302 -6.83 3.52 1.10
C SER A 302 -7.06 2.07 0.62
N TYR A 303 -6.30 1.64 -0.40
CA TYR A 303 -6.33 0.26 -0.90
C TYR A 303 -5.62 -0.73 0.03
N ARG A 304 -4.49 -0.36 0.65
CA ARG A 304 -3.86 -1.18 1.70
C ARG A 304 -4.79 -1.37 2.90
N LEU A 305 -5.51 -0.32 3.30
CA LEU A 305 -6.54 -0.39 4.33
C LEU A 305 -7.62 -1.39 3.95
N MET A 306 -8.14 -1.31 2.72
CA MET A 306 -9.19 -2.21 2.22
C MET A 306 -8.72 -3.67 2.23
N ASP A 307 -7.54 -3.95 1.69
CA ASP A 307 -6.95 -5.29 1.67
C ASP A 307 -6.71 -5.84 3.09
N TRP A 308 -6.15 -5.00 3.97
CA TRP A 308 -5.92 -5.37 5.36
C TRP A 308 -7.22 -5.62 6.11
N PHE A 309 -8.20 -4.74 5.98
CA PHE A 309 -9.48 -4.83 6.67
C PHE A 309 -10.22 -6.11 6.29
N SER A 310 -10.41 -6.38 4.99
CA SER A 310 -11.10 -7.59 4.52
C SER A 310 -10.35 -8.88 4.89
N HIS A 311 -9.01 -8.88 4.80
CA HIS A 311 -8.21 -10.03 5.23
C HIS A 311 -8.25 -10.22 6.76
N HIS A 312 -8.29 -9.15 7.54
CA HIS A 312 -8.45 -9.23 8.98
C HIS A 312 -9.81 -9.85 9.31
N LEU A 313 -10.90 -9.34 8.74
CA LEU A 313 -12.25 -9.86 8.98
C LEU A 313 -12.40 -11.34 8.57
N SER A 314 -11.75 -11.78 7.49
CA SER A 314 -11.79 -13.20 7.09
C SER A 314 -11.19 -14.14 8.15
N ASN A 315 -10.28 -13.65 9.00
CA ASN A 315 -9.69 -14.40 10.10
C ASN A 315 -10.54 -14.37 11.39
N PHE A 316 -11.55 -13.50 11.47
CA PHE A 316 -12.45 -13.33 12.62
C PHE A 316 -13.93 -13.52 12.25
N GLY A 317 -14.20 -14.38 11.25
CA GLY A 317 -15.55 -14.79 10.90
C GLY A 317 -16.39 -13.72 10.20
N PHE A 318 -15.76 -12.77 9.52
CA PHE A 318 -16.41 -11.69 8.75
C PHE A 318 -17.36 -10.84 9.61
N THR A 319 -16.99 -10.60 10.87
CA THR A 319 -17.80 -9.85 11.83
C THR A 319 -17.21 -8.46 12.08
N TRP A 320 -17.96 -7.44 11.71
CA TRP A 320 -17.69 -6.04 12.04
C TRP A 320 -18.99 -5.34 12.44
N LYS A 321 -18.90 -4.22 13.18
CA LYS A 321 -20.06 -3.43 13.58
C LYS A 321 -20.47 -2.48 12.44
N TRP A 322 -20.93 -3.06 11.34
CA TRP A 322 -21.35 -2.36 10.13
C TRP A 322 -22.42 -1.29 10.36
N THR A 323 -23.24 -1.41 11.40
CA THR A 323 -24.25 -0.39 11.75
C THR A 323 -23.64 0.98 12.07
N GLU A 324 -22.34 1.08 12.35
CA GLU A 324 -21.65 2.36 12.55
C GLU A 324 -21.47 3.17 11.25
N TRP A 325 -21.59 2.55 10.07
CA TRP A 325 -21.33 3.16 8.77
C TRP A 325 -22.58 3.17 7.87
N ILE A 326 -23.77 2.95 8.45
CA ILE A 326 -25.00 2.70 7.69
C ILE A 326 -25.41 3.91 6.83
N ASP A 327 -25.15 5.12 7.33
CA ASP A 327 -25.47 6.36 6.63
C ASP A 327 -24.62 6.54 5.36
N ASP A 328 -23.45 5.91 5.30
CA ASP A 328 -22.54 5.98 4.15
C ASP A 328 -22.95 5.03 3.01
N VAL A 329 -23.91 4.12 3.24
CA VAL A 329 -24.40 3.16 2.24
C VAL A 329 -25.15 3.86 1.10
N GLU A 330 -25.87 4.94 1.40
CA GLU A 330 -26.68 5.69 0.44
C GLU A 330 -25.89 6.80 -0.27
N LEU A 331 -24.59 6.95 0.05
CA LEU A 331 -23.72 7.90 -0.64
C LEU A 331 -23.51 7.48 -2.12
N PRO A 332 -23.18 8.44 -3.01
CA PRO A 332 -22.83 8.13 -4.39
C PRO A 332 -21.64 7.15 -4.49
N ALA A 333 -21.64 6.26 -5.48
CA ALA A 333 -20.59 5.25 -5.68
C ALA A 333 -19.16 5.82 -5.86
N VAL A 334 -19.05 7.09 -6.26
CA VAL A 334 -17.78 7.82 -6.39
C VAL A 334 -17.26 8.38 -5.06
N ASN A 335 -18.07 8.39 -4.00
CA ASN A 335 -17.64 8.86 -2.70
C ASN A 335 -16.62 7.86 -2.10
N PRO A 336 -15.46 8.30 -1.56
CA PRO A 336 -14.43 7.41 -1.02
C PRO A 336 -14.93 6.42 0.05
N LYS A 337 -15.85 6.83 0.93
CA LYS A 337 -16.41 5.94 1.96
C LYS A 337 -17.29 4.85 1.36
N LYS A 338 -18.13 5.23 0.40
CA LYS A 338 -18.97 4.29 -0.35
C LYS A 338 -18.14 3.30 -1.15
N ALA A 339 -17.15 3.80 -1.88
CA ALA A 339 -16.20 2.99 -2.66
C ALA A 339 -15.41 2.03 -1.75
N PHE A 340 -15.00 2.50 -0.55
CA PHE A 340 -14.36 1.66 0.45
C PHE A 340 -15.27 0.52 0.90
N ILE A 341 -16.54 0.80 1.24
CA ILE A 341 -17.52 -0.23 1.63
C ILE A 341 -17.69 -1.26 0.52
N GLU A 342 -17.95 -0.83 -0.72
CA GLU A 342 -18.17 -1.74 -1.84
C GLU A 342 -16.93 -2.59 -2.15
N GLY A 343 -15.74 -1.99 -2.08
CA GLY A 343 -14.48 -2.71 -2.23
C GLY A 343 -14.21 -3.69 -1.11
N ALA A 344 -14.44 -3.32 0.14
CA ALA A 344 -14.28 -4.22 1.27
C ALA A 344 -15.20 -5.45 1.16
N LEU A 345 -16.46 -5.24 0.77
CA LEU A 345 -17.43 -6.32 0.53
C LEU A 345 -17.00 -7.20 -0.64
N ASP A 346 -16.56 -6.63 -1.76
CA ASP A 346 -16.05 -7.40 -2.89
C ASP A 346 -14.86 -8.28 -2.48
N LYS A 347 -13.89 -7.74 -1.73
CA LYS A 347 -12.74 -8.49 -1.21
C LYS A 347 -13.15 -9.59 -0.23
N GLU A 348 -14.10 -9.33 0.66
CA GLU A 348 -14.65 -10.35 1.55
C GLU A 348 -15.35 -11.48 0.78
N ILE A 349 -16.08 -11.16 -0.29
CA ILE A 349 -16.70 -12.15 -1.17
C ILE A 349 -15.62 -12.99 -1.86
N ARG A 350 -14.54 -12.39 -2.35
CA ARG A 350 -13.39 -13.11 -2.95
C ARG A 350 -12.70 -14.05 -1.94
N LEU A 351 -12.71 -13.70 -0.66
CA LEU A 351 -12.19 -14.53 0.44
C LEU A 351 -13.23 -15.54 0.96
N SER A 352 -14.47 -15.50 0.48
CA SER A 352 -15.55 -16.42 0.83
C SER A 352 -16.51 -16.63 -0.35
N PHE A 353 -17.80 -16.31 -0.19
CA PHE A 353 -18.83 -16.38 -1.24
C PHE A 353 -19.99 -15.45 -0.88
N ALA A 354 -20.68 -14.91 -1.89
CA ALA A 354 -21.62 -13.80 -1.75
C ALA A 354 -22.70 -14.04 -0.69
N GLN A 355 -23.34 -15.22 -0.71
CA GLN A 355 -24.40 -15.55 0.24
C GLN A 355 -23.92 -15.51 1.71
N ARG A 356 -22.70 -15.95 2.00
CA ARG A 356 -22.17 -15.93 3.37
C ARG A 356 -21.91 -14.51 3.85
N ILE A 357 -21.28 -13.68 3.02
CA ILE A 357 -21.00 -12.29 3.38
C ILE A 357 -22.31 -11.52 3.53
N LYS A 358 -23.28 -11.71 2.64
CA LYS A 358 -24.61 -11.09 2.77
C LYS A 358 -25.29 -11.39 4.10
N ASN A 359 -25.11 -12.62 4.62
CA ASN A 359 -25.68 -13.04 5.90
C ASN A 359 -24.97 -12.43 7.14
N THR A 360 -23.77 -11.84 6.99
CA THR A 360 -23.10 -11.14 8.10
C THR A 360 -23.46 -9.65 8.18
N LEU A 361 -24.22 -9.14 7.19
CA LEU A 361 -24.50 -7.71 7.03
C LEU A 361 -25.91 -7.32 7.53
N PRO A 362 -26.06 -6.10 8.08
CA PRO A 362 -27.38 -5.49 8.31
C PRO A 362 -28.17 -5.30 7.02
N GLU A 363 -29.50 -5.21 7.13
CA GLU A 363 -30.43 -5.14 5.99
C GLU A 363 -30.07 -4.06 4.94
N PRO A 364 -29.71 -2.80 5.30
CA PRO A 364 -29.38 -1.79 4.29
C PRO A 364 -28.15 -2.09 3.43
N TYR A 365 -27.26 -2.96 3.87
CA TYR A 365 -26.09 -3.38 3.08
C TYR A 365 -26.41 -4.51 2.11
N GLN A 366 -27.46 -5.30 2.36
CA GLN A 366 -27.73 -6.51 1.57
C GLN A 366 -28.05 -6.19 0.11
N GLN A 367 -28.56 -4.98 -0.18
CA GLN A 367 -28.78 -4.49 -1.55
C GLN A 367 -27.48 -4.28 -2.34
N LEU A 368 -26.32 -4.11 -1.67
CA LEU A 368 -25.02 -3.99 -2.33
C LEU A 368 -24.49 -5.34 -2.86
N ILE A 369 -25.09 -6.44 -2.39
CA ILE A 369 -24.81 -7.80 -2.87
C ILE A 369 -26.03 -8.25 -3.68
N ALA A 370 -26.01 -7.85 -4.96
CA ALA A 370 -27.00 -8.26 -5.95
C ALA A 370 -27.08 -9.79 -6.08
N LYS A 371 -28.24 -10.30 -6.48
CA LYS A 371 -28.48 -11.77 -6.58
C LYS A 371 -27.56 -12.41 -7.62
N GLU A 372 -27.17 -11.64 -8.62
CA GLU A 372 -26.26 -12.01 -9.69
C GLU A 372 -24.87 -12.39 -9.14
N LYS A 373 -24.42 -11.74 -8.06
CA LYS A 373 -23.17 -12.08 -7.37
C LYS A 373 -23.21 -13.45 -6.66
N GLU A 374 -24.40 -14.00 -6.42
CA GLU A 374 -24.59 -15.31 -5.79
C GLU A 374 -24.54 -16.46 -6.82
N LYS A 375 -24.52 -16.16 -8.13
CA LYS A 375 -24.45 -17.18 -9.18
C LYS A 375 -23.01 -17.68 -9.34
N ASP A 376 -22.81 -18.99 -9.24
CA ASP A 376 -21.51 -19.62 -9.54
C ASP A 376 -21.12 -19.47 -11.01
N THR A 377 -22.10 -19.42 -11.91
CA THR A 377 -21.91 -19.24 -13.35
C THR A 377 -22.68 -18.00 -13.79
N PRO A 378 -21.99 -16.94 -14.25
CA PRO A 378 -22.65 -15.77 -14.82
C PRO A 378 -23.52 -16.13 -16.01
N ASP A 379 -24.53 -15.29 -16.27
CA ASP A 379 -25.42 -15.49 -17.41
C ASP A 379 -24.66 -15.30 -18.72
N PHE A 380 -24.92 -16.18 -19.70
CA PHE A 380 -24.38 -16.02 -21.04
C PHE A 380 -25.28 -15.06 -21.83
N LYS A 381 -24.81 -13.85 -22.11
CA LYS A 381 -25.63 -12.78 -22.74
C LYS A 381 -26.27 -13.19 -24.07
N TYR A 382 -25.64 -14.09 -24.83
CA TYR A 382 -26.19 -14.58 -26.08
C TYR A 382 -27.30 -15.60 -25.90
N ASP A 383 -27.60 -16.08 -24.68
CA ASP A 383 -28.82 -16.86 -24.44
C ASP A 383 -30.08 -16.03 -24.68
N ASN A 384 -29.99 -14.71 -24.51
CA ASN A 384 -31.04 -13.77 -24.91
C ASN A 384 -31.01 -13.56 -26.44
N ASP A 385 -32.12 -13.88 -27.11
CA ASP A 385 -32.26 -13.75 -28.57
C ASP A 385 -32.32 -12.30 -29.05
N ASP A 386 -32.59 -11.34 -28.15
CA ASP A 386 -32.58 -9.90 -28.45
C ASP A 386 -31.14 -9.33 -28.54
N THR A 387 -30.14 -10.05 -28.02
CA THR A 387 -28.74 -9.64 -28.07
C THR A 387 -28.22 -9.73 -29.52
N PRO A 388 -27.56 -8.68 -30.07
CA PRO A 388 -26.94 -8.75 -31.39
C PRO A 388 -26.03 -9.96 -31.54
N PHE A 389 -26.12 -10.65 -32.68
CA PHE A 389 -25.34 -11.85 -32.99
C PHE A 389 -25.57 -13.03 -32.03
N ALA A 390 -26.71 -13.09 -31.32
CA ALA A 390 -27.04 -14.17 -30.38
C ALA A 390 -26.93 -15.57 -30.99
N GLN A 391 -27.43 -15.76 -32.21
CA GLN A 391 -27.34 -17.05 -32.89
C GLN A 391 -25.88 -17.45 -33.11
N GLU A 392 -25.08 -16.56 -33.68
CA GLU A 392 -23.67 -16.78 -33.96
C GLU A 392 -22.87 -17.00 -32.67
N GLY A 393 -23.16 -16.26 -31.61
CA GLY A 393 -22.58 -16.44 -30.28
C GLY A 393 -22.85 -17.83 -29.70
N LYS A 394 -24.10 -18.31 -29.77
CA LYS A 394 -24.46 -19.69 -29.35
C LYS A 394 -23.72 -20.75 -30.17
N GLU A 395 -23.60 -20.54 -31.48
CA GLU A 395 -22.89 -21.49 -32.36
C GLU A 395 -21.38 -21.53 -32.07
N ILE A 396 -20.73 -20.37 -31.89
CA ILE A 396 -19.32 -20.27 -31.49
C ILE A 396 -19.09 -20.97 -30.15
N TRP A 397 -19.92 -20.69 -29.14
CA TRP A 397 -19.85 -21.38 -27.86
C TRP A 397 -19.96 -22.90 -28.02
N GLY A 398 -20.91 -23.36 -28.83
CA GLY A 398 -21.12 -24.79 -29.09
C GLY A 398 -19.89 -25.48 -29.69
N LEU A 399 -19.19 -24.80 -30.61
CA LEU A 399 -17.95 -25.29 -31.21
C LEU A 399 -16.78 -25.26 -30.22
N LEU A 400 -16.61 -24.18 -29.47
CA LEU A 400 -15.56 -24.04 -28.45
C LEU A 400 -15.70 -25.10 -27.35
N ARG A 401 -16.93 -25.37 -26.90
CA ARG A 401 -17.24 -26.42 -25.92
C ARG A 401 -16.85 -27.81 -26.44
N LYS A 402 -17.05 -28.06 -27.74
CA LYS A 402 -16.64 -29.31 -28.42
C LYS A 402 -15.16 -29.35 -28.79
N LYS A 403 -14.40 -28.28 -28.49
CA LYS A 403 -12.98 -28.14 -28.86
C LYS A 403 -12.77 -28.27 -30.38
N ALA A 404 -13.70 -27.74 -31.16
CA ALA A 404 -13.58 -27.72 -32.61
C ALA A 404 -12.35 -26.92 -33.05
N PRO A 405 -11.72 -27.28 -34.18
CA PRO A 405 -10.63 -26.51 -34.76
C PRO A 405 -11.10 -25.16 -35.30
N GLU A 406 -10.17 -24.20 -35.42
CA GLU A 406 -10.45 -22.80 -35.75
C GLU A 406 -11.06 -22.59 -37.14
N ASP A 407 -10.77 -23.49 -38.09
CA ASP A 407 -11.35 -23.50 -39.44
C ASP A 407 -12.87 -23.73 -39.45
N GLN A 408 -13.41 -24.40 -38.42
CA GLN A 408 -14.86 -24.58 -38.27
C GLN A 408 -15.54 -23.36 -37.61
N ILE A 409 -14.79 -22.55 -36.88
CA ILE A 409 -15.29 -21.34 -36.22
C ILE A 409 -15.27 -20.15 -37.18
N GLN A 410 -14.28 -20.09 -38.09
CA GLN A 410 -14.10 -18.99 -39.04
C GLN A 410 -15.37 -18.64 -39.85
N PRO A 411 -16.15 -19.60 -40.40
CA PRO A 411 -17.36 -19.27 -41.16
C PRO A 411 -18.42 -18.55 -40.33
N ILE A 412 -18.45 -18.77 -39.01
CA ILE A 412 -19.37 -18.06 -38.11
C ILE A 412 -18.89 -16.63 -37.89
N ILE A 413 -17.58 -16.45 -37.69
CA ILE A 413 -16.96 -15.13 -37.59
C ILE A 413 -17.22 -14.30 -38.85
N ASP A 414 -17.07 -14.89 -40.04
CA ASP A 414 -17.31 -14.22 -41.32
C ASP A 414 -18.79 -13.79 -41.48
N ARG A 415 -19.73 -14.59 -40.93
CA ARG A 415 -21.16 -14.20 -40.87
C ARG A 415 -21.38 -13.01 -39.95
N ILE A 416 -20.77 -13.00 -38.75
CA ILE A 416 -20.81 -11.83 -37.86
C ILE A 416 -20.26 -10.61 -38.60
N HIS A 417 -19.15 -10.75 -39.33
CA HIS A 417 -18.57 -9.64 -40.07
C HIS A 417 -19.53 -9.09 -41.12
N THR A 418 -20.16 -9.96 -41.89
CA THR A 418 -21.13 -9.58 -42.92
C THR A 418 -22.32 -8.85 -42.31
N GLN A 419 -22.91 -9.41 -41.26
CA GLN A 419 -24.05 -8.79 -40.56
C GLN A 419 -23.68 -7.47 -39.90
N ALA A 420 -22.49 -7.36 -39.30
CA ALA A 420 -22.01 -6.12 -38.70
C ALA A 420 -21.84 -5.01 -39.75
N ILE A 421 -21.36 -5.35 -40.95
CA ILE A 421 -21.29 -4.42 -42.08
C ILE A 421 -22.70 -3.98 -42.51
N ASP A 422 -23.65 -4.92 -42.62
CA ASP A 422 -25.04 -4.62 -42.98
C ASP A 422 -25.73 -3.72 -41.93
N MET A 423 -25.34 -3.86 -40.65
CA MET A 423 -25.79 -3.02 -39.54
C MET A 423 -25.05 -1.68 -39.44
N ASN A 424 -24.10 -1.39 -40.34
CA ASN A 424 -23.23 -0.21 -40.34
C ASN A 424 -22.40 -0.06 -39.05
N LEU A 425 -21.98 -1.16 -38.44
CA LEU A 425 -21.08 -1.12 -37.28
C LEU A 425 -19.66 -0.70 -37.71
N PRO A 426 -18.92 0.10 -36.91
CA PRO A 426 -17.64 0.67 -37.32
C PRO A 426 -16.53 -0.36 -37.55
N ASP A 427 -16.47 -1.40 -36.69
CA ASP A 427 -15.46 -2.45 -36.77
C ASP A 427 -16.12 -3.83 -36.59
N PRO A 428 -16.32 -4.59 -37.69
CA PRO A 428 -16.86 -5.94 -37.62
C PRO A 428 -16.00 -6.91 -36.79
N LEU A 429 -14.70 -6.64 -36.67
CA LEU A 429 -13.79 -7.44 -35.85
C LEU A 429 -14.12 -7.29 -34.37
N VAL A 430 -14.56 -6.12 -33.91
CA VAL A 430 -15.01 -5.88 -32.53
C VAL A 430 -16.20 -6.79 -32.20
N ALA A 431 -17.25 -6.80 -33.03
CA ALA A 431 -18.44 -7.63 -32.81
C ALA A 431 -18.08 -9.14 -32.74
N SER A 432 -17.27 -9.61 -33.68
CA SER A 432 -16.86 -11.03 -33.68
C SER A 432 -15.93 -11.39 -32.52
N THR A 433 -15.08 -10.46 -32.08
CA THR A 433 -14.20 -10.64 -30.92
C THR A 433 -15.01 -10.76 -29.66
N ASP A 434 -16.07 -9.98 -29.53
CA ASP A 434 -16.97 -10.04 -28.38
C ASP A 434 -17.70 -11.38 -28.30
N ALA A 435 -18.30 -11.84 -29.40
CA ALA A 435 -18.92 -13.16 -29.49
C ALA A 435 -17.96 -14.29 -29.10
N TYR A 436 -16.73 -14.23 -29.61
CA TYR A 436 -15.71 -15.22 -29.36
C TYR A 436 -15.19 -15.21 -27.91
N MET A 437 -14.83 -14.03 -27.39
CA MET A 437 -14.24 -13.92 -26.05
C MET A 437 -15.27 -14.17 -24.94
N THR A 438 -16.50 -13.68 -25.07
CA THR A 438 -17.59 -14.02 -24.12
C THR A 438 -17.86 -15.52 -24.13
N SER A 439 -17.83 -16.17 -25.31
CA SER A 439 -17.98 -17.64 -25.39
C SER A 439 -16.83 -18.38 -24.71
N ILE A 440 -15.58 -17.91 -24.82
CA ILE A 440 -14.43 -18.46 -24.09
C ILE A 440 -14.64 -18.35 -22.57
N CYS A 441 -15.07 -17.17 -22.09
CA CYS A 441 -15.38 -16.95 -20.67
C CYS A 441 -16.47 -17.92 -20.18
N TYR A 442 -17.54 -18.09 -20.96
CA TYR A 442 -18.63 -18.99 -20.60
C TYR A 442 -18.21 -20.47 -20.59
N VAL A 443 -17.46 -20.93 -21.58
CA VAL A 443 -16.88 -22.30 -21.59
C VAL A 443 -15.97 -22.52 -20.37
N GLY A 444 -15.23 -21.49 -19.98
CA GLY A 444 -14.28 -21.51 -18.87
C GLY A 444 -14.85 -21.21 -17.49
N SER A 445 -16.15 -20.94 -17.37
CA SER A 445 -16.79 -20.34 -16.19
C SER A 445 -16.67 -21.17 -14.91
N LYS A 446 -16.43 -22.48 -15.02
CA LYS A 446 -16.34 -23.38 -13.87
C LYS A 446 -15.15 -23.09 -12.94
N SER A 447 -14.01 -22.68 -13.48
CA SER A 447 -12.85 -22.27 -12.66
C SER A 447 -11.80 -21.54 -13.51
N LEU A 448 -10.89 -20.82 -12.84
CA LEU A 448 -9.76 -20.16 -13.49
C LEU A 448 -8.95 -21.11 -14.39
N SER A 449 -8.73 -22.37 -13.98
CA SER A 449 -8.01 -23.35 -14.82
C SER A 449 -8.76 -23.70 -16.11
N HIS A 450 -10.09 -23.74 -16.09
CA HIS A 450 -10.90 -24.04 -17.29
C HIS A 450 -10.86 -22.89 -18.29
N VAL A 451 -11.01 -21.64 -17.82
CA VAL A 451 -10.89 -20.47 -18.71
C VAL A 451 -9.47 -20.34 -19.26
N LEU A 452 -8.43 -20.58 -18.47
CA LEU A 452 -7.05 -20.53 -18.95
C LEU A 452 -6.77 -21.61 -20.00
N SER A 453 -7.23 -22.84 -19.79
CA SER A 453 -7.12 -23.90 -20.81
C SER A 453 -7.85 -23.55 -22.10
N SER A 454 -8.97 -22.83 -22.00
CA SER A 454 -9.73 -22.38 -23.17
C SER A 454 -9.00 -21.25 -23.90
N ILE A 455 -8.47 -20.27 -23.17
CA ILE A 455 -7.64 -19.17 -23.70
C ILE A 455 -6.39 -19.72 -24.40
N GLU A 456 -5.69 -20.70 -23.81
CA GLU A 456 -4.48 -21.28 -24.42
C GLU A 456 -4.76 -21.95 -25.77
N ARG A 457 -5.89 -22.65 -25.89
CA ARG A 457 -6.33 -23.25 -27.17
C ARG A 457 -6.62 -22.18 -28.22
N CYS A 458 -7.18 -21.05 -27.80
CA CYS A 458 -7.63 -19.95 -28.65
C CYS A 458 -6.54 -18.87 -28.87
N LYS A 459 -5.33 -19.08 -28.33
CA LYS A 459 -4.30 -18.04 -28.19
C LYS A 459 -3.88 -17.44 -29.52
N GLU A 460 -3.71 -18.26 -30.55
CA GLU A 460 -3.25 -17.80 -31.87
C GLU A 460 -4.24 -16.80 -32.48
N ARG A 461 -5.55 -17.10 -32.46
CA ARG A 461 -6.57 -16.17 -32.91
C ARG A 461 -6.59 -14.89 -32.06
N LEU A 462 -6.54 -15.01 -30.74
CA LEU A 462 -6.57 -13.85 -29.84
C LEU A 462 -5.37 -12.91 -30.07
N LEU A 463 -4.18 -13.46 -30.35
CA LEU A 463 -3.01 -12.66 -30.75
C LEU A 463 -3.23 -11.97 -32.09
N ALA A 464 -3.81 -12.67 -33.07
CA ALA A 464 -4.09 -12.11 -34.39
C ALA A 464 -5.10 -10.96 -34.33
N VAL A 465 -6.17 -11.10 -33.53
CA VAL A 465 -7.17 -10.04 -33.29
C VAL A 465 -6.50 -8.76 -32.80
N GLY A 466 -5.68 -8.88 -31.75
CA GLY A 466 -5.02 -7.73 -31.16
C GLY A 466 -4.05 -7.02 -32.11
N ALA A 467 -3.42 -7.74 -33.05
CA ALA A 467 -2.53 -7.16 -34.04
C ALA A 467 -3.27 -6.45 -35.19
N GLN A 468 -4.51 -6.85 -35.47
CA GLN A 468 -5.32 -6.32 -36.57
C GLN A 468 -6.08 -5.04 -36.19
N SER A 469 -6.65 -4.99 -34.97
CA SER A 469 -7.40 -3.81 -34.50
C SER A 469 -7.11 -3.52 -33.02
N PRO A 470 -6.64 -2.30 -32.68
CA PRO A 470 -6.52 -1.86 -31.30
C PRO A 470 -7.86 -1.85 -30.56
N GLU A 471 -8.95 -1.51 -31.25
CA GLU A 471 -10.30 -1.49 -30.65
C GLU A 471 -10.80 -2.91 -30.39
N ALA A 472 -10.55 -3.87 -31.30
CA ALA A 472 -10.82 -5.28 -31.01
C ALA A 472 -9.97 -5.82 -29.84
N ARG A 473 -8.74 -5.31 -29.65
CA ARG A 473 -7.93 -5.65 -28.46
C ARG A 473 -8.57 -5.15 -27.17
N LYS A 474 -9.12 -3.92 -27.16
CA LYS A 474 -9.87 -3.37 -26.02
C LYS A 474 -11.18 -4.15 -25.81
N GLN A 475 -11.82 -4.60 -26.88
CA GLN A 475 -13.02 -5.44 -26.81
C GLN A 475 -12.77 -6.75 -26.07
N ILE A 476 -11.58 -7.37 -26.18
CA ILE A 476 -11.23 -8.55 -25.35
C ILE A 476 -11.39 -8.23 -23.86
N ILE A 477 -10.96 -7.04 -23.43
CA ILE A 477 -11.08 -6.59 -22.03
C ILE A 477 -12.55 -6.36 -21.68
N ASP A 478 -13.31 -5.68 -22.55
CA ASP A 478 -14.75 -5.46 -22.36
C ASP A 478 -15.54 -6.76 -22.25
N SER A 479 -15.28 -7.75 -23.10
CA SER A 479 -15.98 -9.03 -23.05
C SER A 479 -15.63 -9.85 -21.80
N VAL A 480 -14.38 -9.75 -21.30
CA VAL A 480 -13.98 -10.39 -20.04
C VAL A 480 -14.67 -9.70 -18.85
N MET A 481 -14.56 -8.38 -18.78
CA MET A 481 -15.06 -7.60 -17.64
C MET A 481 -16.58 -7.52 -17.63
N GLY A 482 -17.22 -7.49 -18.80
CA GLY A 482 -18.67 -7.56 -18.96
C GLY A 482 -19.24 -8.92 -18.56
N TYR A 483 -18.59 -10.02 -18.93
CA TYR A 483 -19.01 -11.36 -18.51
C TYR A 483 -18.84 -11.56 -16.99
N TRP A 484 -17.76 -11.03 -16.41
CA TRP A 484 -17.47 -11.14 -14.97
C TRP A 484 -17.85 -9.87 -14.19
N LYS A 485 -18.82 -9.08 -14.65
CA LYS A 485 -19.17 -7.78 -14.04
C LYS A 485 -19.57 -7.90 -12.56
N ASP A 486 -20.23 -9.00 -12.20
CA ASP A 486 -20.69 -9.29 -10.84
C ASP A 486 -19.60 -9.95 -9.98
N GLN A 487 -18.50 -10.39 -10.59
CA GLN A 487 -17.34 -11.00 -9.94
C GLN A 487 -16.04 -10.41 -10.51
N PRO A 488 -15.83 -9.08 -10.39
CA PRO A 488 -14.80 -8.36 -11.13
C PRO A 488 -13.39 -8.89 -10.85
N GLY A 489 -13.13 -9.43 -9.65
CA GLY A 489 -11.84 -10.06 -9.33
C GLY A 489 -11.46 -11.24 -10.22
N VAL A 490 -12.45 -12.01 -10.72
CA VAL A 490 -12.19 -13.07 -11.71
C VAL A 490 -11.78 -12.46 -13.04
N GLY A 491 -12.48 -11.40 -13.47
CA GLY A 491 -12.14 -10.63 -14.66
C GLY A 491 -10.73 -10.05 -14.62
N VAL A 492 -10.36 -9.37 -13.52
CA VAL A 492 -9.01 -8.83 -13.30
C VAL A 492 -7.94 -9.91 -13.42
N ASN A 493 -8.15 -11.07 -12.79
CA ASN A 493 -7.23 -12.21 -12.88
C ASN A 493 -7.09 -12.74 -14.32
N ILE A 494 -8.16 -12.76 -15.10
CA ILE A 494 -8.11 -13.18 -16.50
C ILE A 494 -7.35 -12.15 -17.34
N VAL A 495 -7.62 -10.85 -17.18
CA VAL A 495 -6.88 -9.78 -17.87
C VAL A 495 -5.39 -9.84 -17.53
N ASP A 496 -5.04 -10.08 -16.27
CA ASP A 496 -3.66 -10.30 -15.83
C ASP A 496 -2.98 -11.44 -16.61
N LYS A 497 -3.69 -12.55 -16.82
CA LYS A 497 -3.18 -13.71 -17.56
C LYS A 497 -3.06 -13.43 -19.05
N LEU A 498 -4.00 -12.69 -19.63
CA LEU A 498 -3.93 -12.25 -21.02
C LEU A 498 -2.73 -11.33 -21.29
N LEU A 499 -2.34 -10.48 -20.32
CA LEU A 499 -1.07 -9.72 -20.37
C LEU A 499 0.15 -10.65 -20.35
N ASN A 500 0.16 -11.69 -19.51
CA ASN A 500 1.27 -12.66 -19.46
C ASN A 500 1.42 -13.47 -20.76
N TYR A 501 0.31 -13.71 -21.46
CA TYR A 501 0.29 -14.36 -22.77
C TYR A 501 0.53 -13.41 -23.95
N THR A 502 0.78 -12.12 -23.66
CA THR A 502 0.97 -11.04 -24.65
C THR A 502 -0.21 -10.86 -25.61
N ILE A 503 -1.40 -11.36 -25.25
CA ILE A 503 -2.64 -11.14 -25.99
C ILE A 503 -3.06 -9.68 -25.81
N LEU A 504 -2.95 -9.18 -24.58
CA LEU A 504 -3.14 -7.77 -24.26
C LEU A 504 -1.79 -7.07 -24.12
N SER A 505 -1.78 -5.77 -24.43
CA SER A 505 -0.65 -4.88 -24.16
C SER A 505 -0.87 -4.11 -22.86
N PRO A 506 0.18 -3.71 -22.14
CA PRO A 506 0.05 -2.82 -20.99
C PRO A 506 -0.72 -1.53 -21.32
N ALA A 507 -0.40 -0.89 -22.45
CA ALA A 507 -1.07 0.33 -22.91
C ALA A 507 -2.59 0.15 -23.08
N SER A 508 -3.03 -0.92 -23.75
CA SER A 508 -4.47 -1.18 -23.92
C SER A 508 -5.22 -1.38 -22.59
N VAL A 509 -4.57 -1.93 -21.57
CA VAL A 509 -5.18 -2.10 -20.24
C VAL A 509 -5.27 -0.76 -19.51
N ILE A 510 -4.22 0.05 -19.56
CA ILE A 510 -4.20 1.40 -18.94
C ILE A 510 -5.22 2.31 -19.61
N GLU A 511 -5.26 2.36 -20.95
CA GLU A 511 -6.26 3.12 -21.70
C GLU A 511 -7.67 2.65 -21.38
N TRP A 512 -7.92 1.34 -21.38
CA TRP A 512 -9.25 0.80 -21.04
C TRP A 512 -9.67 1.16 -19.62
N ALA A 513 -8.74 1.10 -18.66
CA ALA A 513 -9.01 1.37 -17.26
C ALA A 513 -9.26 2.86 -16.98
N LEU A 514 -8.50 3.76 -17.64
CA LEU A 514 -8.45 5.18 -17.30
C LEU A 514 -9.09 6.12 -18.34
N ALA A 515 -9.35 5.69 -19.57
CA ALA A 515 -9.79 6.59 -20.65
C ALA A 515 -11.30 6.60 -20.91
N LYS A 516 -12.08 5.68 -20.32
CA LYS A 516 -13.52 5.53 -20.58
C LYS A 516 -14.39 6.55 -19.84
N GLU A 517 -14.66 6.30 -18.55
CA GLU A 517 -15.58 7.10 -17.73
C GLU A 517 -14.93 7.42 -16.38
N GLY A 518 -15.02 8.68 -15.94
CA GLY A 518 -14.39 9.14 -14.70
C GLY A 518 -14.95 8.45 -13.45
N THR A 519 -16.23 8.08 -13.45
CA THR A 519 -16.88 7.34 -12.34
C THR A 519 -16.22 6.00 -12.06
N ARG A 520 -15.60 5.38 -13.07
CA ARG A 520 -14.92 4.09 -12.93
C ARG A 520 -13.62 4.19 -12.13
N LEU A 521 -13.06 5.39 -11.97
CA LEU A 521 -11.84 5.60 -11.18
C LEU A 521 -12.06 5.29 -9.69
N SER A 522 -13.29 5.34 -9.19
CA SER A 522 -13.62 4.92 -7.82
C SER A 522 -13.73 3.40 -7.65
N LEU A 523 -13.74 2.63 -8.75
CA LEU A 523 -13.97 1.19 -8.70
C LEU A 523 -12.69 0.44 -8.31
N PRO A 524 -12.72 -0.40 -7.26
CA PRO A 524 -11.53 -1.08 -6.76
C PRO A 524 -10.78 -1.92 -7.78
N TYR A 525 -11.51 -2.62 -8.65
CA TYR A 525 -10.89 -3.47 -9.66
C TYR A 525 -10.15 -2.67 -10.75
N VAL A 526 -10.51 -1.41 -10.98
CA VAL A 526 -9.81 -0.52 -11.94
C VAL A 526 -8.43 -0.18 -11.38
N TYR A 527 -8.34 0.16 -10.10
CA TYR A 527 -7.07 0.34 -9.41
C TYR A 527 -6.20 -0.93 -9.46
N GLU A 528 -6.79 -2.10 -9.16
CA GLU A 528 -6.07 -3.38 -9.23
C GLU A 528 -5.47 -3.64 -10.62
N MET A 529 -6.23 -3.37 -11.69
CA MET A 529 -5.76 -3.56 -13.07
C MET A 529 -4.60 -2.63 -13.42
N VAL A 530 -4.69 -1.36 -13.02
CA VAL A 530 -3.62 -0.37 -13.23
C VAL A 530 -2.38 -0.76 -12.43
N SER A 531 -2.53 -0.97 -11.13
CA SER A 531 -1.44 -1.32 -10.21
C SER A 531 -0.71 -2.61 -10.63
N ALA A 532 -1.45 -3.67 -10.97
CA ALA A 532 -0.85 -4.91 -11.46
C ALA A 532 -0.10 -4.72 -12.78
N THR A 533 -0.67 -3.96 -13.72
CA THR A 533 -0.04 -3.69 -15.03
C THR A 533 1.24 -2.89 -14.88
N ILE A 534 1.21 -1.80 -14.11
CA ILE A 534 2.38 -0.96 -13.81
C ILE A 534 3.44 -1.75 -13.03
N GLY A 535 3.02 -2.56 -12.06
CA GLY A 535 3.89 -3.45 -11.30
C GLY A 535 4.65 -4.43 -12.18
N LYS A 536 4.01 -5.01 -13.21
CA LYS A 536 4.67 -5.89 -14.18
C LYS A 536 5.70 -5.16 -15.04
N VAL A 537 5.34 -4.00 -15.58
CA VAL A 537 6.25 -3.24 -16.46
C VAL A 537 7.47 -2.75 -15.68
N THR A 538 7.25 -2.13 -14.52
CA THR A 538 8.35 -1.67 -13.66
C THR A 538 9.19 -2.83 -13.12
N GLY A 539 8.54 -3.95 -12.75
CA GLY A 539 9.21 -5.18 -12.34
C GLY A 539 10.11 -5.76 -13.42
N ARG A 540 9.65 -5.75 -14.68
CA ARG A 540 10.44 -6.19 -15.85
C ARG A 540 11.67 -5.31 -16.03
N VAL A 541 11.52 -3.98 -16.00
CA VAL A 541 12.66 -3.05 -16.10
C VAL A 541 13.68 -3.32 -15.00
N ARG A 542 13.24 -3.45 -13.73
CA ARG A 542 14.12 -3.77 -12.60
C ARG A 542 14.85 -5.10 -12.80
N GLN A 543 14.16 -6.13 -13.32
CA GLN A 543 14.76 -7.43 -13.60
C GLN A 543 15.89 -7.33 -14.64
N VAL A 544 15.67 -6.62 -15.74
CA VAL A 544 16.68 -6.47 -16.81
C VAL A 544 17.87 -5.63 -16.30
N VAL A 545 17.62 -4.56 -15.55
CA VAL A 545 18.68 -3.72 -14.94
C VAL A 545 19.53 -4.53 -13.94
N ARG A 546 18.89 -5.32 -13.07
CA ARG A 546 19.61 -6.22 -12.15
C ARG A 546 20.44 -7.24 -12.91
N GLY A 547 19.88 -7.82 -13.96
CA GLY A 547 20.58 -8.75 -14.85
C GLY A 547 21.85 -8.13 -15.45
N LYS A 548 21.80 -6.87 -15.89
CA LYS A 548 22.95 -6.14 -16.44
C LYS A 548 24.10 -6.00 -15.44
N ASN A 549 23.79 -5.89 -14.15
CA ASN A 549 24.76 -5.62 -13.09
C ASN A 549 25.34 -6.90 -12.45
N VAL A 550 25.02 -8.09 -12.96
CA VAL A 550 25.62 -9.34 -12.47
C VAL A 550 27.11 -9.38 -12.86
N PRO A 551 28.04 -9.67 -11.92
CA PRO A 551 29.46 -9.81 -12.22
C PRO A 551 29.75 -10.96 -13.21
N GLY A 552 30.77 -10.81 -14.06
CA GLY A 552 31.25 -11.90 -14.94
C GLY A 552 30.56 -12.03 -16.29
N ILE A 553 29.74 -11.06 -16.71
CA ILE A 553 29.08 -11.05 -18.03
C ILE A 553 30.07 -10.63 -19.13
N LEU A 554 30.07 -11.34 -20.26
CA LEU A 554 30.85 -11.00 -21.45
C LEU A 554 30.44 -9.63 -22.02
N PRO A 555 31.39 -8.82 -22.56
CA PRO A 555 31.08 -7.48 -23.09
C PRO A 555 29.97 -7.43 -24.13
N GLU A 556 29.90 -8.40 -25.05
CA GLU A 556 28.87 -8.49 -26.09
C GLU A 556 27.46 -8.72 -25.49
N VAL A 557 27.36 -9.60 -24.50
CA VAL A 557 26.10 -9.87 -23.77
C VAL A 557 25.68 -8.63 -22.99
N LYS A 558 26.64 -7.94 -22.37
CA LYS A 558 26.37 -6.69 -21.65
C LYS A 558 25.80 -5.61 -22.58
N LEU A 559 26.33 -5.47 -23.79
CA LEU A 559 25.82 -4.52 -24.79
C LEU A 559 24.39 -4.86 -25.23
N GLY A 560 24.08 -6.14 -25.49
CA GLY A 560 22.71 -6.57 -25.80
C GLY A 560 21.73 -6.34 -24.65
N MET A 561 22.18 -6.53 -23.40
CA MET A 561 21.39 -6.20 -22.21
C MET A 561 21.18 -4.70 -22.05
N GLU A 562 22.16 -3.86 -22.39
CA GLU A 562 22.02 -2.40 -22.38
C GLU A 562 20.96 -1.91 -23.36
N GLN A 563 20.96 -2.42 -24.59
CA GLN A 563 19.93 -2.11 -25.57
C GLN A 563 18.54 -2.57 -25.08
N THR A 564 18.49 -3.73 -24.40
CA THR A 564 17.25 -4.22 -23.80
C THR A 564 16.78 -3.30 -22.67
N VAL A 565 17.67 -2.88 -21.76
CA VAL A 565 17.35 -1.94 -20.67
C VAL A 565 16.78 -0.64 -21.25
N GLU A 566 17.42 -0.08 -22.27
CA GLU A 566 16.98 1.18 -22.87
C GLU A 566 15.60 1.05 -23.51
N ARG A 567 15.36 -0.04 -24.25
CA ARG A 567 14.05 -0.33 -24.83
C ARG A 567 12.96 -0.48 -23.76
N GLU A 568 13.19 -1.29 -22.73
CA GLU A 568 12.19 -1.50 -21.66
C GLU A 568 11.94 -0.21 -20.86
N ARG A 569 12.98 0.62 -20.63
CA ARG A 569 12.83 1.94 -20.00
C ARG A 569 11.99 2.88 -20.85
N LYS A 570 12.23 2.91 -22.16
CA LYS A 570 11.42 3.71 -23.09
C LYS A 570 9.96 3.27 -23.05
N SER A 571 9.69 1.97 -23.20
CA SER A 571 8.33 1.41 -23.12
C SER A 571 7.63 1.74 -21.80
N MET A 572 8.37 1.72 -20.68
CA MET A 572 7.83 2.12 -19.37
C MET A 572 7.48 3.61 -19.32
N LYS A 573 8.34 4.49 -19.84
CA LYS A 573 8.07 5.93 -19.91
C LYS A 573 6.87 6.25 -20.80
N ASP A 574 6.80 5.62 -21.97
CA ASP A 574 5.68 5.78 -22.90
C ASP A 574 4.35 5.36 -22.22
N LEU A 575 4.36 4.27 -21.44
CA LEU A 575 3.19 3.84 -20.67
C LEU A 575 2.80 4.83 -19.55
N PHE A 576 3.79 5.40 -18.86
CA PHE A 576 3.54 6.41 -17.83
C PHE A 576 2.96 7.69 -18.42
N GLN A 577 3.43 8.10 -19.62
CA GLN A 577 2.84 9.23 -20.34
C GLN A 577 1.37 8.96 -20.68
N VAL A 578 1.04 7.76 -21.18
CA VAL A 578 -0.36 7.38 -21.46
C VAL A 578 -1.23 7.44 -20.19
N MET A 579 -0.70 7.00 -19.06
CA MET A 579 -1.39 7.07 -17.77
C MET A 579 -1.59 8.52 -17.31
N GLU A 580 -0.55 9.34 -17.42
CA GLU A 580 -0.57 10.76 -17.04
C GLU A 580 -1.56 11.55 -17.91
N ASP A 581 -1.48 11.42 -19.24
CA ASP A 581 -2.39 12.06 -20.18
C ASP A 581 -3.85 11.69 -19.87
N ALA A 582 -4.09 10.43 -19.51
CA ALA A 582 -5.42 9.96 -19.17
C ALA A 582 -5.95 10.59 -17.86
N LEU A 583 -5.11 10.68 -16.81
CA LEU A 583 -5.49 11.19 -15.50
C LEU A 583 -5.57 12.73 -15.45
N VAL A 584 -4.62 13.43 -16.08
CA VAL A 584 -4.62 14.90 -16.21
C VAL A 584 -5.88 15.37 -16.94
N GLY A 585 -6.32 14.61 -17.96
CA GLY A 585 -7.58 14.90 -18.65
C GLY A 585 -8.81 14.89 -17.74
N TRP A 586 -8.84 14.02 -16.72
CA TRP A 586 -9.90 14.01 -15.70
C TRP A 586 -9.71 15.11 -14.66
N ALA A 587 -8.50 15.24 -14.12
CA ALA A 587 -8.19 16.21 -13.08
C ALA A 587 -8.44 17.66 -13.52
N THR A 588 -8.23 17.97 -14.80
CA THR A 588 -8.48 19.30 -15.38
C THR A 588 -9.92 19.52 -15.85
N GLY A 589 -10.78 18.49 -15.78
CA GLY A 589 -12.15 18.52 -16.31
C GLY A 589 -12.25 18.56 -17.85
N THR A 590 -11.12 18.48 -18.56
CA THR A 590 -11.09 18.52 -20.03
C THR A 590 -11.87 17.36 -20.63
N LYS A 591 -11.75 16.15 -20.05
CA LYS A 591 -12.49 14.97 -20.51
C LYS A 591 -13.99 15.04 -20.23
N ASP A 592 -14.40 15.58 -19.09
CA ASP A 592 -15.82 15.77 -18.77
C ASP A 592 -16.49 16.69 -19.80
N GLN A 593 -15.80 17.75 -20.21
CA GLN A 593 -16.27 18.66 -21.25
C GLN A 593 -16.38 17.97 -22.61
N THR A 594 -15.38 17.18 -23.01
CA THR A 594 -15.39 16.45 -24.29
C THR A 594 -16.49 15.40 -24.35
N MET A 595 -16.77 14.71 -23.24
CA MET A 595 -17.88 13.76 -23.14
C MET A 595 -19.25 14.45 -23.20
N GLN A 596 -19.39 15.62 -22.57
CA GLN A 596 -20.63 16.41 -22.59
C GLN A 596 -20.87 17.14 -23.93
N SER A 597 -19.82 17.45 -24.70
CA SER A 597 -19.91 18.21 -25.96
C SER A 597 -20.23 17.38 -27.21
N GLY A 598 -20.45 16.08 -27.10
CA GLY A 598 -21.08 15.29 -28.17
C GLY A 598 -20.17 14.62 -29.20
N ASP A 599 -18.92 14.31 -28.86
CA ASP A 599 -18.12 13.28 -29.58
C ASP A 599 -18.14 11.92 -28.85
N GLY A 600 -18.95 11.81 -27.79
CA GLY A 600 -19.21 10.58 -27.06
C GLY A 600 -20.07 9.62 -27.87
N SER A 601 -19.46 8.74 -28.66
CA SER A 601 -20.06 7.45 -28.95
C SER A 601 -20.14 6.66 -27.64
N THR A 602 -21.21 6.88 -26.87
CA THR A 602 -21.61 5.98 -25.79
C THR A 602 -22.04 4.66 -26.44
N GLY A 603 -21.14 3.69 -26.44
CA GLY A 603 -21.43 2.32 -26.89
C GLY A 603 -22.31 1.51 -25.93
N ASP A 604 -22.79 2.11 -24.83
CA ASP A 604 -23.51 1.40 -23.76
C ASP A 604 -25.01 1.73 -23.67
N GLU A 605 -25.59 2.41 -24.67
CA GLU A 605 -27.05 2.46 -24.86
C GLU A 605 -27.47 1.83 -26.21
N ALA A 606 -27.03 0.59 -26.45
CA ALA A 606 -27.74 -0.43 -27.22
C ALA A 606 -26.84 -1.66 -27.37
N MET A 607 -26.77 -2.52 -26.35
CA MET A 607 -26.47 -3.95 -26.52
C MET A 607 -26.99 -4.78 -25.35
#